data_AF-A0A858X0A3-F1
#
_entry.id   AF-A0A858X0A3-F1
#
_cell.length_a   1.000
_cell.length_b   1.000
_cell.length_c   1.000
_cell.angle_alpha   90.00
_cell.angle_beta   90.00
_cell.angle_gamma   90.00
#
_symmetry.space_group_name_H-M   'P 1'
#
loop_
_entity.id
_entity.type
_entity.pdbx_description
1 polymer ?
#
loop_
_entity_poly.entity_id
_entity_poly.type
_entity_poly.pdbx_seq_one_letter_code
_entity_poly.pdbx_strand_id
1 'polypeptide(L)'
;MHDQINAREYKLLLDVTRFGHAPSLDAANGFWNERLKPIIDKHLDKPRRGSRYERQFDKTVERTIHFFDSETRQLDGCGYSLRKRAPVKGKARPEITLKLRLADLFAVATTELPARDECADPQFEEDIAPLEVADPKRAGVVTIADPPSIRSRFALSTSQSLPPAARLRTFADAFRLYPTLKENLAAARAQGAPNVSPRTPLRCGPKVQETVFRGARVRFGDGIVGKLDLTHWHLADPAPEPRVLEISYTCDIVSRPMTGAAARRAFGFFTAMQHDLGALVNLRFTSKTELALPGFETP
;
A
#
# COMPACT_ATOMS: atom_id res chain seq x y z
N MET A 1 4.76 5.18 22.88
CA MET A 1 5.66 4.52 21.91
C MET A 1 4.86 3.40 21.26
N HIS A 2 4.89 3.27 19.93
CA HIS A 2 4.31 2.12 19.24
C HIS A 2 5.40 1.05 19.15
N ASP A 3 5.42 0.18 20.16
CA ASP A 3 6.60 -0.64 20.47
C ASP A 3 6.76 -1.85 19.55
N GLN A 4 5.76 -2.14 18.73
CA GLN A 4 5.74 -3.34 17.92
C GLN A 4 5.05 -3.12 16.57
N ILE A 5 5.76 -3.49 15.51
CA ILE A 5 5.18 -3.63 14.16
C ILE A 5 4.07 -4.69 14.25
N ASN A 6 2.87 -4.36 13.76
CA ASN A 6 1.70 -5.22 13.73
C ASN A 6 1.71 -6.18 12.53
N ALA A 7 2.27 -5.74 11.40
CA ALA A 7 2.29 -6.54 10.18
C ALA A 7 3.48 -6.19 9.27
N ARG A 8 3.83 -7.13 8.39
CA ARG A 8 4.71 -6.89 7.25
C ARG A 8 3.92 -7.07 5.96
N GLU A 9 3.91 -6.07 5.09
CA GLU A 9 3.20 -6.10 3.83
C GLU A 9 4.18 -5.98 2.66
N TYR A 10 4.16 -6.96 1.77
CA TYR A 10 5.02 -7.03 0.59
C TYR A 10 4.22 -6.64 -0.64
N LYS A 11 4.70 -5.71 -1.45
CA LYS A 11 3.95 -5.12 -2.57
C LYS A 11 4.76 -5.11 -3.85
N LEU A 12 4.11 -5.53 -4.94
CA LEU A 12 4.71 -5.52 -6.27
C LEU A 12 3.69 -4.94 -7.26
N LEU A 13 4.07 -3.87 -7.94
CA LEU A 13 3.28 -3.34 -9.05
C LEU A 13 3.46 -4.23 -10.27
N LEU A 14 2.36 -4.47 -10.97
CA LEU A 14 2.30 -5.31 -12.16
C LEU A 14 1.92 -4.47 -13.38
N ASP A 15 2.37 -4.91 -14.55
CA ASP A 15 2.07 -4.28 -15.84
C ASP A 15 0.61 -4.56 -16.20
N VAL A 16 -0.21 -3.50 -16.19
CA VAL A 16 -1.64 -3.57 -16.50
C VAL A 16 -1.93 -4.08 -17.90
N THR A 17 -1.05 -3.85 -18.87
CA THR A 17 -1.25 -4.27 -20.28
C THR A 17 -1.17 -5.79 -20.46
N ARG A 18 -0.67 -6.48 -19.44
CA ARG A 18 -0.53 -7.94 -19.41
C ARG A 18 -1.72 -8.65 -18.76
N PHE A 19 -2.68 -7.89 -18.25
CA PHE A 19 -3.91 -8.39 -17.66
C PHE A 19 -5.08 -7.87 -18.50
N GLY A 20 -6.10 -8.71 -18.73
CA GLY A 20 -7.25 -8.34 -19.56
C GLY A 20 -7.97 -7.09 -19.03
N HIS A 21 -8.73 -6.41 -19.90
CA HIS A 21 -9.29 -5.08 -19.62
C HIS A 21 -10.21 -5.01 -18.39
N ALA A 22 -10.96 -6.08 -18.07
CA ALA A 22 -11.93 -6.09 -16.97
C ALA A 22 -11.44 -6.93 -15.78
N PRO A 23 -11.40 -6.38 -14.55
CA PRO A 23 -11.09 -7.15 -13.35
C PRO A 23 -12.14 -8.25 -13.11
N SER A 24 -11.70 -9.51 -12.97
CA SER A 24 -12.58 -10.63 -12.62
C SER A 24 -11.90 -11.61 -11.66
N LEU A 25 -12.72 -12.35 -10.90
CA LEU A 25 -12.22 -13.43 -10.03
C LEU A 25 -11.52 -14.53 -10.85
N ASP A 26 -12.01 -14.83 -12.04
CA ASP A 26 -11.41 -15.83 -12.93
C ASP A 26 -10.01 -15.41 -13.38
N ALA A 27 -9.83 -14.15 -13.78
CA ALA A 27 -8.50 -13.63 -14.14
C ALA A 27 -7.55 -13.62 -12.94
N ALA A 28 -8.03 -13.22 -11.75
CA ALA A 28 -7.25 -13.26 -10.52
C ALA A 28 -6.83 -14.69 -10.16
N ASN A 29 -7.72 -15.68 -10.32
CA ASN A 29 -7.43 -17.08 -10.06
C ASN A 29 -6.56 -17.73 -11.14
N GLY A 30 -6.66 -17.29 -12.40
CA GLY A 30 -5.71 -17.63 -13.45
C GLY A 30 -4.30 -17.19 -13.06
N PHE A 31 -4.13 -15.93 -12.66
CA PHE A 31 -2.84 -15.42 -12.17
C PHE A 31 -2.32 -16.19 -10.96
N TRP A 32 -3.19 -16.49 -9.98
CA TRP A 32 -2.84 -17.32 -8.82
C TRP A 32 -2.33 -18.70 -9.21
N ASN A 33 -3.07 -19.41 -10.06
CA ASN A 33 -2.79 -20.80 -10.42
C ASN A 33 -1.61 -20.93 -11.40
N GLU A 34 -1.48 -20.03 -12.36
CA GLU A 34 -0.53 -20.15 -13.47
C GLU A 34 0.79 -19.41 -13.23
N ARG A 35 0.81 -18.47 -12.28
CA ARG A 35 2.02 -17.67 -11.98
C ARG A 35 2.48 -17.87 -10.54
N LEU A 36 1.64 -17.58 -9.56
CA LEU A 36 2.08 -17.54 -8.16
C LEU A 36 2.32 -18.94 -7.56
N LYS A 37 1.43 -19.91 -7.79
CA LYS A 37 1.64 -21.28 -7.30
C LYS A 37 2.94 -21.93 -7.83
N PRO A 38 3.27 -21.85 -9.13
CA PRO A 38 4.55 -22.32 -9.63
C PRO A 38 5.76 -21.67 -8.96
N ILE A 39 5.73 -20.37 -8.72
CA ILE A 39 6.81 -19.65 -8.01
C ILE A 39 6.96 -20.19 -6.58
N ILE A 40 5.84 -20.40 -5.89
CA ILE A 40 5.82 -20.97 -4.53
C ILE A 40 6.44 -22.37 -4.52
N ASP A 41 6.01 -23.25 -5.43
CA ASP A 41 6.49 -24.64 -5.50
C ASP A 41 7.98 -24.74 -5.88
N LYS A 42 8.47 -23.80 -6.71
CA LYS A 42 9.86 -23.74 -7.15
C LYS A 42 10.80 -23.19 -6.09
N HIS A 43 10.40 -22.14 -5.35
CA HIS A 43 11.32 -21.36 -4.51
C HIS A 43 11.15 -21.56 -3.01
N LEU A 44 10.00 -22.07 -2.55
CA LEU A 44 9.81 -22.38 -1.13
C LEU A 44 10.09 -23.86 -0.86
N ASP A 45 10.65 -24.13 0.32
CA ASP A 45 10.87 -25.49 0.80
C ASP A 45 9.55 -26.25 0.93
N LYS A 46 9.59 -27.54 0.56
CA LYS A 46 8.46 -28.45 0.72
C LYS A 46 8.05 -28.50 2.20
N PRO A 47 6.78 -28.24 2.54
CA PRO A 47 6.34 -28.28 3.91
C PRO A 47 6.24 -29.75 4.37
N ARG A 48 6.29 -29.99 5.69
CA ARG A 48 6.12 -31.34 6.26
C ARG A 48 4.79 -32.01 5.87
N ARG A 49 3.73 -31.23 5.61
CA ARG A 49 2.42 -31.68 5.14
C ARG A 49 1.76 -30.64 4.23
N GLY A 50 1.05 -31.11 3.20
CA GLY A 50 0.26 -30.30 2.27
C GLY A 50 1.09 -29.43 1.32
N SER A 51 0.48 -28.40 0.76
CA SER A 51 1.16 -27.38 -0.07
C SER A 51 1.42 -26.09 0.71
N ARG A 52 2.45 -25.31 0.35
CA ARG A 52 2.69 -23.97 0.91
C ARG A 52 1.58 -22.98 0.57
N TYR A 53 0.83 -23.18 -0.51
CA TYR A 53 -0.33 -22.37 -0.83
C TYR A 53 -1.62 -22.97 -0.26
N GLU A 54 -2.58 -22.10 0.04
CA GLU A 54 -3.93 -22.49 0.44
C GLU A 54 -4.96 -21.52 -0.13
N ARG A 55 -6.20 -22.01 -0.29
CA ARG A 55 -7.33 -21.25 -0.81
C ARG A 55 -7.07 -20.68 -2.22
N GLN A 56 -7.95 -19.80 -2.65
CA GLN A 56 -7.89 -19.05 -3.90
C GLN A 56 -8.54 -17.68 -3.67
N PHE A 57 -8.51 -16.80 -4.67
CA PHE A 57 -9.28 -15.57 -4.59
C PHE A 57 -10.78 -15.91 -4.67
N ASP A 58 -11.54 -15.54 -3.64
CA ASP A 58 -12.96 -15.87 -3.48
C ASP A 58 -13.81 -14.68 -3.03
N LYS A 59 -13.18 -13.53 -2.79
CA LYS A 59 -13.85 -12.32 -2.34
C LYS A 59 -13.40 -11.12 -3.17
N THR A 60 -14.38 -10.32 -3.58
CA THR A 60 -14.16 -9.02 -4.25
C THR A 60 -14.63 -7.89 -3.35
N VAL A 61 -13.80 -6.85 -3.23
CA VAL A 61 -14.12 -5.61 -2.52
C VAL A 61 -13.97 -4.44 -3.47
N GLU A 62 -15.03 -3.64 -3.61
CA GLU A 62 -15.05 -2.44 -4.46
C GLU A 62 -15.17 -1.19 -3.60
N ARG A 63 -14.26 -0.22 -3.79
CA ARG A 63 -14.28 1.06 -3.07
C ARG A 63 -13.84 2.23 -3.94
N THR A 64 -14.38 3.39 -3.66
CA THR A 64 -13.86 4.67 -4.17
C THR A 64 -12.81 5.20 -3.20
N ILE A 65 -11.70 5.73 -3.72
CA ILE A 65 -10.63 6.36 -2.95
C ILE A 65 -10.39 7.77 -3.49
N HIS A 66 -10.19 8.70 -2.57
CA HIS A 66 -9.71 10.05 -2.85
C HIS A 66 -8.53 10.36 -1.94
N PHE A 67 -7.43 10.84 -2.51
CA PHE A 67 -6.31 11.40 -1.74
C PHE A 67 -6.46 12.91 -1.63
N PHE A 68 -5.97 13.47 -0.53
CA PHE A 68 -6.03 14.90 -0.25
C PHE A 68 -4.63 15.40 0.09
N ASP A 69 -4.23 16.49 -0.56
CA ASP A 69 -2.97 17.19 -0.28
C ASP A 69 -3.07 18.66 -0.75
N SER A 70 -2.07 19.50 -0.49
CA SER A 70 -1.96 20.78 -1.17
C SER A 70 -1.65 20.61 -2.65
N GLU A 71 -1.74 21.69 -3.41
CA GLU A 71 -1.30 21.76 -4.81
C GLU A 71 0.19 21.42 -4.97
N THR A 72 1.01 21.77 -3.97
CA THR A 72 2.45 21.49 -3.92
C THR A 72 2.79 20.20 -3.17
N ARG A 73 1.78 19.36 -2.87
CA ARG A 73 1.92 18.06 -2.19
C ARG A 73 2.70 18.10 -0.87
N GLN A 74 2.34 19.05 -0.01
CA GLN A 74 3.06 19.28 1.26
C GLN A 74 2.95 18.12 2.25
N LEU A 75 1.85 17.35 2.27
CA LEU A 75 1.75 16.15 3.10
C LEU A 75 2.70 15.06 2.59
N ASP A 76 2.64 14.77 1.28
CA ASP A 76 3.48 13.75 0.65
C ASP A 76 4.97 14.06 0.81
N GLY A 77 5.36 15.33 0.63
CA GLY A 77 6.73 15.80 0.87
C GLY A 77 7.21 15.62 2.32
N CYS A 78 6.29 15.46 3.28
CA CYS A 78 6.58 15.14 4.68
C CYS A 78 6.38 13.65 5.01
N GLY A 79 6.15 12.79 4.02
CA GLY A 79 5.89 11.35 4.18
C GLY A 79 4.47 11.00 4.62
N TYR A 80 3.53 11.96 4.60
CA TYR A 80 2.13 11.76 4.96
C TYR A 80 1.25 11.52 3.74
N SER A 81 0.22 10.70 3.91
CA SER A 81 -0.89 10.59 2.96
C SER A 81 -2.23 10.64 3.68
N LEU A 82 -3.12 11.52 3.24
CA LEU A 82 -4.49 11.62 3.74
C LEU A 82 -5.43 11.08 2.67
N ARG A 83 -6.20 10.03 3.00
CA ARG A 83 -7.11 9.39 2.04
C ARG A 83 -8.49 9.12 2.61
N LYS A 84 -9.52 9.41 1.83
CA LYS A 84 -10.89 8.98 2.07
C LYS A 84 -11.17 7.71 1.28
N ARG A 85 -11.74 6.70 1.92
CA ARG A 85 -12.25 5.48 1.27
C ARG A 85 -13.75 5.36 1.53
N ALA A 86 -14.51 4.97 0.52
CA ALA A 86 -15.93 4.67 0.66
C ALA A 86 -16.26 3.41 -0.14
N PRO A 87 -17.10 2.49 0.37
CA PRO A 87 -17.53 1.35 -0.41
C PRO A 87 -18.32 1.82 -1.64
N VAL A 88 -18.17 1.15 -2.79
CA VAL A 88 -19.00 1.45 -3.97
C VAL A 88 -20.45 1.00 -3.74
N LYS A 89 -20.63 -0.12 -3.01
CA LYS A 89 -21.93 -0.70 -2.69
C LYS A 89 -22.10 -0.88 -1.18
N GLY A 90 -23.31 -0.67 -0.69
CA GLY A 90 -23.67 -0.84 0.72
C GLY A 90 -23.81 0.47 1.49
N LYS A 91 -24.11 0.36 2.79
CA LYS A 91 -24.43 1.50 3.68
C LYS A 91 -23.28 1.91 4.62
N ALA A 92 -22.11 1.27 4.50
CA ALA A 92 -21.00 1.59 5.40
C ALA A 92 -20.50 3.03 5.16
N ARG A 93 -20.17 3.71 6.26
CA ARG A 93 -19.74 5.11 6.22
C ARG A 93 -18.36 5.22 5.55
N PRO A 94 -18.06 6.35 4.89
CA PRO A 94 -16.70 6.63 4.46
C PRO A 94 -15.74 6.63 5.64
N GLU A 95 -14.52 6.17 5.38
CA GLU A 95 -13.41 6.17 6.31
C GLU A 95 -12.37 7.19 5.82
N ILE A 96 -11.79 7.97 6.74
CA ILE A 96 -10.63 8.82 6.46
C ILE A 96 -9.44 8.20 7.18
N THR A 97 -8.31 8.07 6.47
CA THR A 97 -7.06 7.54 7.02
C THR A 97 -5.96 8.57 6.82
N LEU A 98 -5.20 8.85 7.87
CA LEU A 98 -3.89 9.49 7.78
C LEU A 98 -2.82 8.42 7.94
N LYS A 99 -1.85 8.37 7.02
CA LYS A 99 -0.73 7.43 7.07
C LYS A 99 0.60 8.19 6.94
N LEU A 100 1.47 8.08 7.94
CA LEU A 100 2.88 8.43 7.86
C LEU A 100 3.65 7.23 7.31
N ARG A 101 4.59 7.44 6.41
CA ARG A 101 5.48 6.40 5.91
C ARG A 101 6.90 6.93 5.69
N LEU A 102 7.88 6.41 6.44
CA LEU A 102 9.29 6.80 6.32
C LEU A 102 10.19 5.56 6.25
N ALA A 103 11.45 5.73 5.86
CA ALA A 103 12.44 4.65 5.93
C ALA A 103 12.98 4.43 7.34
N ASP A 104 12.90 5.46 8.20
CA ASP A 104 13.38 5.41 9.58
C ASP A 104 12.32 4.81 10.51
N LEU A 105 12.64 3.64 11.10
CA LEU A 105 11.79 2.94 12.04
C LEU A 105 11.48 3.78 13.28
N PHE A 106 12.50 4.40 13.87
CA PHE A 106 12.38 5.10 15.15
C PHE A 106 11.58 6.39 14.97
N ALA A 107 11.79 7.11 13.88
CA ALA A 107 10.98 8.29 13.55
C ALA A 107 9.49 7.95 13.48
N VAL A 108 9.12 6.82 12.86
CA VAL A 108 7.72 6.40 12.77
C VAL A 108 7.20 5.85 14.10
N ALA A 109 7.96 5.00 14.80
CA ALA A 109 7.56 4.37 16.05
C ALA A 109 7.37 5.36 17.22
N THR A 110 8.06 6.50 17.17
CA THR A 110 7.95 7.59 18.15
C THR A 110 6.93 8.66 17.76
N THR A 111 6.39 8.61 16.54
CA THR A 111 5.32 9.53 16.12
C THR A 111 3.99 9.09 16.70
N GLU A 112 3.21 10.04 17.22
CA GLU A 112 1.82 9.82 17.61
C GLU A 112 0.87 10.32 16.52
N LEU A 113 -0.09 9.47 16.13
CA LEU A 113 -1.16 9.80 15.19
C LEU A 113 -2.54 9.46 15.75
N PRO A 114 -2.97 10.05 16.88
CA PRO A 114 -4.33 9.88 17.35
C PRO A 114 -5.31 10.42 16.31
N ALA A 115 -6.43 9.71 16.15
CA ALA A 115 -7.61 10.25 15.49
C ALA A 115 -8.49 10.94 16.53
N ARG A 116 -9.43 11.77 16.06
CA ARG A 116 -10.47 12.35 16.90
C ARG A 116 -11.45 11.30 17.43
N ASP A 117 -11.68 10.23 16.67
CA ASP A 117 -12.52 9.12 17.06
C ASP A 117 -11.79 8.24 18.09
N GLU A 118 -12.33 8.12 19.30
CA GLU A 118 -11.75 7.31 20.38
C GLU A 118 -11.72 5.81 20.06
N CYS A 119 -12.51 5.36 19.09
CA CYS A 119 -12.51 3.97 18.61
C CYS A 119 -11.50 3.72 17.48
N ALA A 120 -10.69 4.72 17.11
CA ALA A 120 -9.69 4.54 16.08
C ALA A 120 -8.54 3.65 16.55
N ASP A 121 -8.21 2.65 15.73
CA ASP A 121 -7.12 1.72 16.00
C ASP A 121 -5.92 2.04 15.10
N PRO A 122 -4.81 2.55 15.66
CA PRO A 122 -3.59 2.81 14.90
C PRO A 122 -2.93 1.50 14.47
N GLN A 123 -2.47 1.43 13.22
CA GLN A 123 -1.75 0.31 12.65
C GLN A 123 -0.33 0.72 12.30
N PHE A 124 0.64 -0.05 12.80
CA PHE A 124 2.05 0.12 12.50
C PHE A 124 2.58 -1.06 11.68
N GLU A 125 3.03 -0.81 10.46
CA GLU A 125 3.39 -1.84 9.48
C GLU A 125 4.77 -1.60 8.88
N GLU A 126 5.46 -2.68 8.51
CA GLU A 126 6.58 -2.62 7.57
C GLU A 126 6.05 -2.84 6.14
N ASP A 127 6.14 -1.81 5.30
CA ASP A 127 5.84 -1.82 3.87
C ASP A 127 7.12 -2.16 3.08
N ILE A 128 7.11 -3.30 2.39
CA ILE A 128 8.24 -3.84 1.63
C ILE A 128 7.92 -3.78 0.13
N ALA A 129 8.81 -3.16 -0.64
CA ALA A 129 8.72 -3.04 -2.10
C ALA A 129 10.06 -3.43 -2.76
N PRO A 130 10.13 -3.63 -4.09
CA PRO A 130 11.40 -3.86 -4.77
C PRO A 130 12.38 -2.72 -4.51
N LEU A 131 13.67 -3.04 -4.45
CA LEU A 131 14.71 -2.02 -4.55
C LEU A 131 14.88 -1.65 -6.02
N GLU A 132 14.45 -0.43 -6.35
CA GLU A 132 14.64 0.17 -7.67
C GLU A 132 15.99 0.87 -7.72
N VAL A 133 16.73 0.66 -8.80
CA VAL A 133 18.01 1.31 -9.08
C VAL A 133 17.89 2.10 -10.38
N ALA A 134 18.44 3.31 -10.41
CA ALA A 134 18.47 4.12 -11.62
C ALA A 134 19.38 3.47 -12.67
N ASP A 135 18.92 3.42 -13.93
CA ASP A 135 19.77 3.00 -15.04
C ASP A 135 20.78 4.11 -15.34
N PRO A 136 22.10 3.89 -15.12
CA PRO A 136 23.11 4.91 -15.34
C PRO A 136 23.20 5.33 -16.82
N LYS A 137 22.67 4.53 -17.74
CA LYS A 137 22.68 4.79 -19.19
C LYS A 137 21.40 5.44 -19.69
N ARG A 138 20.32 5.45 -18.90
CA ARG A 138 19.00 5.94 -19.32
C ARG A 138 18.37 6.76 -18.20
N ALA A 139 18.52 8.08 -18.30
CA ALA A 139 17.90 9.01 -17.36
C ALA A 139 16.39 8.75 -17.25
N GLY A 140 15.88 8.67 -16.02
CA GLY A 140 14.47 8.44 -15.74
C GLY A 140 13.99 7.00 -15.89
N VAL A 141 14.87 6.05 -16.24
CA VAL A 141 14.54 4.62 -16.25
C VAL A 141 15.07 3.98 -14.96
N VAL A 142 14.22 3.19 -14.31
CA VAL A 142 14.62 2.36 -13.17
C VAL A 142 14.55 0.88 -13.52
N THR A 143 15.42 0.10 -12.90
CA THR A 143 15.39 -1.36 -12.94
C THR A 143 15.28 -1.92 -11.53
N ILE A 144 14.88 -3.18 -11.39
CA ILE A 144 15.05 -3.90 -10.12
C ILE A 144 16.54 -4.15 -9.91
N ALA A 145 17.01 -4.05 -8.67
CA ALA A 145 18.37 -4.44 -8.30
C ALA A 145 18.68 -5.88 -8.75
N ASP A 146 19.92 -6.14 -9.16
CA ASP A 146 20.43 -7.48 -9.47
C ASP A 146 21.62 -7.79 -8.55
N PRO A 147 21.52 -8.77 -7.63
CA PRO A 147 20.36 -9.65 -7.41
C PRO A 147 19.13 -8.91 -6.83
N PRO A 148 17.89 -9.45 -7.03
CA PRO A 148 16.66 -8.86 -6.50
C PRO A 148 16.76 -8.55 -5.01
N SER A 149 16.41 -7.32 -4.66
CA SER A 149 16.48 -6.80 -3.30
C SER A 149 15.23 -6.01 -2.95
N ILE A 150 15.18 -5.46 -1.74
CA ILE A 150 14.02 -4.75 -1.23
C ILE A 150 14.38 -3.36 -0.74
N ARG A 151 13.36 -2.51 -0.76
CA ARG A 151 13.30 -1.32 0.05
C ARG A 151 12.23 -1.51 1.11
N SER A 152 12.61 -1.30 2.36
CA SER A 152 11.71 -1.32 3.50
C SER A 152 11.35 0.11 3.91
N ARG A 153 10.08 0.33 4.22
CA ARG A 153 9.58 1.54 4.86
C ARG A 153 8.65 1.15 6.00
N PHE A 154 8.60 1.97 7.02
CA PHE A 154 7.72 1.80 8.16
C PHE A 154 6.57 2.77 8.04
N ALA A 155 5.37 2.31 8.39
CA ALA A 155 4.19 3.06 8.14
C ALA A 155 3.21 2.99 9.31
N LEU A 156 2.89 4.16 9.87
CA LEU A 156 1.91 4.31 10.92
C LEU A 156 0.65 4.92 10.30
N SER A 157 -0.49 4.28 10.47
CA SER A 157 -1.75 4.79 9.97
C SER A 157 -2.86 4.71 10.98
N THR A 158 -3.69 5.74 11.02
CA THR A 158 -4.87 5.78 11.87
C THR A 158 -6.07 6.12 11.02
N SER A 159 -7.09 5.28 11.14
CA SER A 159 -8.36 5.42 10.44
C SER A 159 -9.47 5.82 11.38
N GLN A 160 -10.42 6.62 10.89
CA GLN A 160 -11.63 6.97 11.63
C GLN A 160 -12.83 7.10 10.70
N SER A 161 -14.03 6.94 11.25
CA SER A 161 -15.27 7.15 10.51
C SER A 161 -15.44 8.62 10.15
N LEU A 162 -15.77 8.89 8.89
CA LEU A 162 -16.03 10.24 8.40
C LEU A 162 -17.53 10.40 8.09
N PRO A 163 -18.21 11.43 8.64
CA PRO A 163 -19.59 11.73 8.24
C PRO A 163 -19.69 11.95 6.72
N PRO A 164 -20.73 11.45 6.04
CA PRO A 164 -20.86 11.57 4.58
C PRO A 164 -20.77 13.02 4.06
N ALA A 165 -21.30 13.98 4.83
CA ALA A 165 -21.31 15.40 4.50
C ALA A 165 -20.00 16.14 4.84
N ALA A 166 -19.05 15.49 5.54
CA ALA A 166 -17.80 16.13 5.91
C ALA A 166 -16.98 16.47 4.66
N ARG A 167 -16.48 17.70 4.60
CA ARG A 167 -15.63 18.20 3.52
C ARG A 167 -14.27 18.57 4.09
N LEU A 168 -13.22 18.08 3.44
CA LEU A 168 -11.83 18.46 3.69
C LEU A 168 -11.50 19.58 2.69
N ARG A 169 -11.40 20.81 3.16
CA ARG A 169 -11.14 22.00 2.35
C ARG A 169 -9.78 22.60 2.62
N THR A 170 -9.29 22.54 3.86
CA THR A 170 -8.00 23.10 4.25
C THR A 170 -7.25 22.20 5.21
N PHE A 171 -5.96 22.47 5.45
CA PHE A 171 -5.18 21.77 6.46
C PHE A 171 -5.78 21.89 7.87
N ALA A 172 -6.47 22.98 8.20
CA ALA A 172 -7.21 23.09 9.45
C ALA A 172 -8.26 21.97 9.62
N ASP A 173 -8.87 21.48 8.54
CA ASP A 173 -9.79 20.35 8.60
C ASP A 173 -9.06 19.05 8.93
N ALA A 174 -7.89 18.83 8.34
CA ALA A 174 -7.05 17.66 8.64
C ALA A 174 -6.54 17.70 10.09
N PHE A 175 -6.10 18.85 10.59
CA PHE A 175 -5.65 19.02 11.98
C PHE A 175 -6.77 18.74 12.99
N ARG A 176 -8.02 19.07 12.66
CA ARG A 176 -9.17 18.74 13.52
C ARG A 176 -9.47 17.24 13.57
N LEU A 177 -9.14 16.48 12.53
CA LEU A 177 -9.30 15.03 12.50
C LEU A 177 -8.12 14.29 13.12
N TYR A 178 -6.92 14.86 13.00
CA TYR A 178 -5.65 14.31 13.51
C TYR A 178 -4.90 15.41 14.26
N PRO A 179 -5.16 15.55 15.58
CA PRO A 179 -4.71 16.70 16.36
C PRO A 179 -3.20 16.94 16.34
N THR A 180 -2.39 15.89 16.31
CA THR A 180 -0.91 15.96 16.33
C THR A 180 -0.29 16.28 14.97
N LEU A 181 -1.07 16.28 13.88
CA LEU A 181 -0.54 16.46 12.53
C LEU A 181 0.15 17.82 12.36
N LYS A 182 -0.36 18.87 13.02
CA LYS A 182 0.23 20.21 12.91
C LYS A 182 1.64 20.24 13.52
N GLU A 183 1.80 19.68 14.71
CA GLU A 183 3.07 19.61 15.42
C GLU A 183 4.05 18.71 14.66
N ASN A 184 3.58 17.58 14.13
CA ASN A 184 4.42 16.67 13.35
C ASN A 184 4.96 17.32 12.07
N LEU A 185 4.14 18.11 11.35
CA LEU A 185 4.59 18.87 10.18
C LEU A 185 5.57 19.99 10.57
N ALA A 186 5.37 20.62 11.73
CA ALA A 186 6.32 21.61 12.25
C ALA A 186 7.68 20.98 12.61
N ALA A 187 7.69 19.77 13.16
CA ALA A 187 8.92 19.02 13.42
C ALA A 187 9.65 18.64 12.12
N ALA A 188 8.93 18.21 11.09
CA ALA A 188 9.49 17.95 9.76
C ALA A 188 10.09 19.22 9.13
N ARG A 189 9.51 20.39 9.38
CA ARG A 189 10.05 21.68 8.92
C ARG A 189 11.43 21.99 9.50
N ALA A 190 11.70 21.61 10.75
CA ALA A 190 13.03 21.77 11.34
C ALA A 190 14.11 20.97 10.56
N GLN A 191 13.69 20.01 9.73
CA GLN A 191 14.53 19.18 8.87
C GLN A 191 14.45 19.60 7.39
N GLY A 192 13.89 20.78 7.09
CA GLY A 192 13.84 21.35 5.74
C GLY A 192 12.50 21.21 5.00
N ALA A 193 11.46 20.62 5.62
CA ALA A 193 10.14 20.53 5.00
C ALA A 193 9.44 21.91 4.87
N PRO A 194 8.55 22.09 3.87
CA PRO A 194 7.88 23.38 3.65
C PRO A 194 6.93 23.75 4.79
N ASN A 195 6.79 25.05 5.06
CA ASN A 195 5.84 25.53 6.07
C ASN A 195 4.39 25.31 5.61
N VAL A 196 3.58 24.68 6.46
CA VAL A 196 2.17 24.40 6.18
C VAL A 196 1.28 25.35 6.97
N SER A 197 0.50 26.16 6.27
CA SER A 197 -0.49 27.04 6.89
C SER A 197 -1.82 26.29 7.10
N PRO A 198 -2.52 26.45 8.24
CA PRO A 198 -3.86 25.90 8.43
C PRO A 198 -4.88 26.37 7.37
N ARG A 199 -4.62 27.53 6.75
CA ARG A 199 -5.48 28.09 5.69
C ARG A 199 -5.15 27.55 4.30
N THR A 200 -4.04 26.80 4.14
CA THR A 200 -3.68 26.21 2.85
C THR A 200 -4.81 25.29 2.38
N PRO A 201 -5.32 25.46 1.15
CA PRO A 201 -6.33 24.58 0.58
C PRO A 201 -5.84 23.14 0.44
N LEU A 202 -6.68 22.18 0.82
CA LEU A 202 -6.54 20.79 0.41
C LEU A 202 -7.26 20.59 -0.91
N ARG A 203 -6.53 20.08 -1.89
CA ARG A 203 -7.04 19.61 -3.17
C ARG A 203 -7.34 18.13 -3.07
N CYS A 204 -8.43 17.72 -3.70
CA CYS A 204 -8.75 16.32 -3.89
C CYS A 204 -8.04 15.83 -5.15
N GLY A 205 -7.32 14.72 -5.05
CA GLY A 205 -6.77 14.01 -6.20
C GLY A 205 -7.85 13.36 -7.07
N PRO A 206 -7.46 12.74 -8.20
CA PRO A 206 -8.40 12.04 -9.05
C PRO A 206 -9.20 10.99 -8.27
N LYS A 207 -10.45 10.75 -8.70
CA LYS A 207 -11.26 9.65 -8.19
C LYS A 207 -10.59 8.34 -8.60
N VAL A 208 -10.32 7.49 -7.60
CA VAL A 208 -9.85 6.11 -7.82
C VAL A 208 -11.02 5.17 -7.58
N GLN A 209 -11.35 4.33 -8.55
CA GLN A 209 -12.14 3.14 -8.30
C GLN A 209 -11.20 1.96 -8.09
N GLU A 210 -11.25 1.37 -6.89
CA GLU A 210 -10.42 0.22 -6.53
C GLU A 210 -11.26 -1.05 -6.45
N THR A 211 -10.77 -2.09 -7.13
CA THR A 211 -11.26 -3.47 -7.01
C THR A 211 -10.16 -4.33 -6.40
N VAL A 212 -10.44 -4.99 -5.28
CA VAL A 212 -9.50 -5.87 -4.58
C VAL A 212 -10.04 -7.29 -4.57
N PHE A 213 -9.26 -8.23 -5.07
CA PHE A 213 -9.51 -9.66 -4.94
C PHE A 213 -8.73 -10.21 -3.76
N ARG A 214 -9.41 -10.95 -2.89
CA ARG A 214 -8.87 -11.50 -1.63
C ARG A 214 -9.16 -12.98 -1.51
N GLY A 215 -8.39 -13.66 -0.66
CA GLY A 215 -8.70 -15.02 -0.22
C GLY A 215 -7.52 -16.00 -0.33
N ALA A 216 -6.69 -15.83 -1.37
CA ALA A 216 -5.49 -16.63 -1.58
C ALA A 216 -4.46 -16.40 -0.47
N ARG A 217 -3.71 -17.46 -0.12
CA ARG A 217 -2.79 -17.45 1.03
C ARG A 217 -1.56 -18.32 0.81
N VAL A 218 -0.46 -17.94 1.46
CA VAL A 218 0.81 -18.67 1.47
C VAL A 218 1.30 -18.88 2.90
N ARG A 219 1.66 -20.11 3.25
CA ARG A 219 2.17 -20.50 4.58
C ARG A 219 3.68 -20.40 4.63
N PHE A 220 4.20 -19.47 5.43
CA PHE A 220 5.64 -19.30 5.64
C PHE A 220 6.19 -20.12 6.82
N GLY A 221 5.33 -20.89 7.49
CA GLY A 221 5.70 -21.74 8.63
C GLY A 221 5.45 -21.06 9.96
N ASP A 222 5.51 -21.84 11.04
CA ASP A 222 5.28 -21.38 12.42
C ASP A 222 3.94 -20.64 12.59
N GLY A 223 2.93 -20.96 11.79
CA GLY A 223 1.62 -20.30 11.78
C GLY A 223 1.59 -18.92 11.11
N ILE A 224 2.72 -18.44 10.57
CA ILE A 224 2.76 -17.21 9.76
C ILE A 224 2.19 -17.50 8.36
N VAL A 225 1.20 -16.71 7.97
CA VAL A 225 0.50 -16.81 6.69
C VAL A 225 0.47 -15.45 6.02
N GLY A 226 0.97 -15.39 4.79
CA GLY A 226 0.76 -14.26 3.88
C GLY A 226 -0.64 -14.32 3.29
N LYS A 227 -1.45 -13.30 3.55
CA LYS A 227 -2.79 -13.14 2.94
C LYS A 227 -2.64 -12.29 1.68
N LEU A 228 -3.01 -12.81 0.51
CA LEU A 228 -2.80 -12.15 -0.77
C LEU A 228 -4.00 -11.27 -1.13
N ASP A 229 -3.69 -10.07 -1.62
CA ASP A 229 -4.62 -9.14 -2.22
C ASP A 229 -4.13 -8.78 -3.64
N LEU A 230 -4.98 -8.95 -4.67
CA LEU A 230 -4.73 -8.46 -6.03
C LEU A 230 -5.60 -7.22 -6.28
N THR A 231 -4.98 -6.07 -6.47
CA THR A 231 -5.63 -4.76 -6.48
C THR A 231 -5.55 -4.09 -7.86
N HIS A 232 -6.70 -3.65 -8.38
CA HIS A 232 -6.83 -2.88 -9.62
C HIS A 232 -7.28 -1.46 -9.30
N TRP A 233 -6.60 -0.43 -9.80
CA TRP A 233 -7.06 0.96 -9.72
C TRP A 233 -7.44 1.48 -11.11
N HIS A 234 -8.65 2.03 -11.19
CA HIS A 234 -9.11 2.84 -12.32
C HIS A 234 -9.06 4.31 -11.87
N LEU A 235 -8.28 5.11 -12.58
CA LEU A 235 -8.17 6.55 -12.35
C LEU A 235 -9.11 7.22 -13.36
N ALA A 236 -10.17 7.87 -12.86
CA ALA A 236 -11.34 8.37 -13.60
C ALA A 236 -12.51 7.38 -13.77
N ASP A 237 -13.69 7.96 -14.06
CA ASP A 237 -14.97 7.28 -14.17
C ASP A 237 -15.78 7.89 -15.32
N PRO A 238 -16.19 7.11 -16.34
CA PRO A 238 -15.82 5.71 -16.57
C PRO A 238 -14.40 5.61 -17.17
N ALA A 239 -13.56 4.74 -16.62
CA ALA A 239 -12.30 4.36 -17.24
C ALA A 239 -12.38 2.89 -17.69
N PRO A 240 -12.15 2.59 -18.98
CA PRO A 240 -12.34 1.25 -19.52
C PRO A 240 -11.26 0.24 -19.06
N GLU A 241 -10.12 0.73 -18.55
CA GLU A 241 -8.97 -0.09 -18.20
C GLU A 241 -8.33 0.34 -16.88
N PRO A 242 -7.78 -0.61 -16.10
CA PRO A 242 -7.02 -0.29 -14.90
C PRO A 242 -5.72 0.41 -15.27
N ARG A 243 -5.37 1.46 -14.52
CA ARG A 243 -4.10 2.19 -14.63
C ARG A 243 -3.03 1.63 -13.70
N VAL A 244 -3.45 0.92 -12.66
CA VAL A 244 -2.55 0.25 -11.71
C VAL A 244 -3.05 -1.17 -11.47
N LEU A 245 -2.10 -2.10 -11.45
CA LEU A 245 -2.26 -3.42 -10.88
C LEU A 245 -1.19 -3.64 -9.82
N GLU A 246 -1.58 -4.17 -8.67
CA GLU A 246 -0.68 -4.48 -7.55
C GLU A 246 -1.02 -5.86 -6.99
N ILE A 247 -0.02 -6.73 -6.86
CA ILE A 247 -0.12 -7.91 -6.01
C ILE A 247 0.56 -7.58 -4.68
N SER A 248 -0.12 -7.85 -3.58
CA SER A 248 0.46 -7.75 -2.24
C SER A 248 0.18 -8.99 -1.41
N TYR A 249 0.99 -9.17 -0.37
CA TYR A 249 0.62 -10.05 0.72
C TYR A 249 1.03 -9.52 2.08
N THR A 250 0.16 -9.71 3.07
CA THR A 250 0.37 -9.25 4.44
C THR A 250 0.59 -10.43 5.37
N CYS A 251 1.67 -10.37 6.15
CA CYS A 251 1.94 -11.25 7.28
C CYS A 251 1.59 -10.49 8.57
N ASP A 252 0.50 -10.90 9.22
CA ASP A 252 0.12 -10.40 10.55
C ASP A 252 1.05 -11.00 11.61
N ILE A 253 1.60 -10.15 12.48
CA ILE A 253 2.56 -10.53 13.52
C ILE A 253 2.13 -10.11 14.93
N VAL A 254 0.91 -9.56 15.09
CA VAL A 254 0.37 -9.16 16.41
C VAL A 254 0.15 -10.39 17.29
N SER A 255 -0.54 -11.39 16.73
CA SER A 255 -0.88 -12.62 17.47
C SER A 255 0.30 -13.59 17.60
N ARG A 256 1.32 -13.42 16.75
CA ARG A 256 2.48 -14.32 16.71
C ARG A 256 3.70 -13.62 16.12
N PRO A 257 4.80 -13.49 16.88
CA PRO A 257 6.05 -12.95 16.34
C PRO A 257 6.53 -13.74 15.13
N MET A 258 6.98 -13.05 14.09
CA MET A 258 7.55 -13.68 12.91
C MET A 258 8.92 -14.27 13.23
N THR A 259 9.06 -15.60 13.11
CA THR A 259 10.36 -16.26 13.28
C THR A 259 11.30 -15.93 12.12
N GLY A 260 12.61 -16.02 12.35
CA GLY A 260 13.60 -15.79 11.28
C GLY A 260 13.42 -16.73 10.09
N ALA A 261 12.95 -17.97 10.31
CA ALA A 261 12.66 -18.91 9.23
C ALA A 261 11.43 -18.47 8.40
N ALA A 262 10.36 -18.04 9.05
CA ALA A 262 9.18 -17.50 8.36
C ALA A 262 9.53 -16.21 7.59
N ALA A 263 10.31 -15.31 8.20
CA ALA A 263 10.76 -14.08 7.56
C ALA A 263 11.59 -14.35 6.29
N ARG A 264 12.53 -15.31 6.34
CA ARG A 264 13.34 -15.70 5.17
C ARG A 264 12.49 -16.29 4.06
N ARG A 265 11.45 -17.07 4.36
CA ARG A 265 10.54 -17.60 3.33
C ARG A 265 9.66 -16.53 2.72
N ALA A 266 9.11 -15.62 3.52
CA ALA A 266 8.35 -14.48 3.00
C ALA A 266 9.25 -13.64 2.07
N PHE A 267 10.42 -13.24 2.56
CA PHE A 267 11.41 -12.53 1.75
C PHE A 267 11.78 -13.28 0.45
N GLY A 268 12.11 -14.58 0.55
CA GLY A 268 12.45 -15.40 -0.61
C GLY A 268 11.30 -15.54 -1.61
N PHE A 269 10.05 -15.64 -1.15
CA PHE A 269 8.90 -15.60 -2.04
C PHE A 269 8.79 -14.25 -2.75
N PHE A 270 8.99 -13.14 -2.03
CA PHE A 270 8.91 -11.80 -2.62
C PHE A 270 9.99 -11.56 -3.69
N THR A 271 11.24 -11.91 -3.42
CA THR A 271 12.33 -11.78 -4.39
C THR A 271 12.14 -12.72 -5.58
N ALA A 272 11.61 -13.92 -5.36
CA ALA A 272 11.24 -14.84 -6.43
C ALA A 272 10.11 -14.26 -7.31
N MET A 273 9.11 -13.58 -6.75
CA MET A 273 8.09 -12.87 -7.55
C MET A 273 8.71 -11.78 -8.42
N GLN A 274 9.64 -10.98 -7.88
CA GLN A 274 10.32 -9.93 -8.65
C GLN A 274 11.04 -10.49 -9.88
N HIS A 275 11.69 -11.64 -9.73
CA HIS A 275 12.45 -12.29 -10.80
C HIS A 275 11.54 -13.08 -11.76
N ASP A 276 10.77 -14.04 -11.25
CA ASP A 276 10.04 -15.02 -12.08
C ASP A 276 8.78 -14.45 -12.74
N LEU A 277 8.22 -13.33 -12.24
CA LEU A 277 7.17 -12.61 -12.96
C LEU A 277 7.74 -11.80 -14.13
N GLY A 278 9.04 -11.48 -14.12
CA GLY A 278 9.77 -10.86 -15.23
C GLY A 278 9.06 -9.64 -15.81
N ALA A 279 8.70 -9.71 -17.10
CA ALA A 279 8.03 -8.63 -17.83
C ALA A 279 6.62 -8.28 -17.32
N LEU A 280 6.06 -9.05 -16.37
CA LEU A 280 4.82 -8.69 -15.69
C LEU A 280 5.03 -7.65 -14.58
N VAL A 281 6.27 -7.40 -14.14
CA VAL A 281 6.54 -6.38 -13.12
C VAL A 281 6.55 -4.99 -13.75
N ASN A 282 5.83 -4.06 -13.12
CA ASN A 282 5.80 -2.67 -13.56
C ASN A 282 6.91 -1.87 -12.88
N LEU A 283 7.75 -1.24 -13.71
CA LEU A 283 8.88 -0.41 -13.29
C LEU A 283 8.71 1.07 -13.70
N ARG A 284 7.53 1.44 -14.23
CA ARG A 284 7.24 2.82 -14.63
C ARG A 284 6.92 3.71 -13.44
N PHE A 285 6.44 3.13 -12.35
CA PHE A 285 6.00 3.85 -11.17
C PHE A 285 6.53 3.17 -9.92
N THR A 286 6.96 3.96 -8.94
CA THR A 286 7.52 3.46 -7.68
C THR A 286 6.43 3.21 -6.62
N SER A 287 5.25 3.79 -6.81
CA SER A 287 4.10 3.71 -5.92
C SER A 287 2.81 4.08 -6.65
N LYS A 288 1.75 3.30 -6.43
CA LYS A 288 0.41 3.66 -6.93
C LYS A 288 -0.16 4.92 -6.31
N THR A 289 0.26 5.28 -5.09
CA THR A 289 -0.27 6.45 -4.37
C THR A 289 0.08 7.75 -5.08
N GLU A 290 1.28 7.84 -5.64
CA GLU A 290 1.77 9.01 -6.37
C GLU A 290 0.83 9.40 -7.53
N LEU A 291 0.31 8.39 -8.23
CA LEU A 291 -0.62 8.53 -9.36
C LEU A 291 -1.99 9.09 -8.97
N ALA A 292 -2.33 9.07 -7.68
CA ALA A 292 -3.62 9.50 -7.17
C ALA A 292 -3.55 10.79 -6.34
N LEU A 293 -2.37 11.41 -6.23
CA LEU A 293 -2.21 12.69 -5.55
C LEU A 293 -2.70 13.86 -6.42
N PRO A 294 -3.12 14.99 -5.82
CA PRO A 294 -3.42 16.21 -6.57
C PRO A 294 -2.25 16.67 -7.46
N GLY A 295 -2.58 17.25 -8.61
CA GLY A 295 -1.59 17.79 -9.55
C GLY A 295 -0.68 16.73 -10.17
N PHE A 296 -1.06 15.45 -10.15
CA PHE A 296 -0.38 14.43 -10.95
C PHE A 296 -0.90 14.49 -12.37
N GLU A 297 -0.07 15.02 -13.27
CA GLU A 297 -0.27 14.93 -14.71
C GLU A 297 0.49 13.70 -15.20
N THR A 298 -0.20 12.72 -15.78
CA THR A 298 0.49 11.65 -16.51
C THR A 298 1.20 12.27 -17.72
N PRO A 299 2.49 11.97 -17.95
CA PRO A 299 3.11 12.26 -19.24
C PRO A 299 2.43 11.50 -20.38
#